data_AF-A0A524ET35-F1
#
_entry.id   AF-A0A524ET35-F1
#
_cell.length_a   1.000
_cell.length_b   1.000
_cell.length_c   1.000
_cell.angle_alpha   90.00
_cell.angle_beta   90.00
_cell.angle_gamma   90.00
#
_symmetry.space_group_name_H-M   'P 1'
#
loop_
_entity.id
_entity.type
_entity.pdbx_description
1 polymer ?
#
loop_
_entity_poly.entity_id
_entity_poly.type
_entity_poly.pdbx_seq_one_letter_code
_entity_poly.pdbx_strand_id
1 'polypeptide(L)'
;MPEVSSNSLKKKQKLHKYTFFRKYGLILLSHHPECEKFNNHTLNIGSLRFCIGCFIGYPTAVITILLFNIFKIYTIFNSITLLLFGIIFLSFFILSPLNLTKRKEIKIFQKFSIGLGSAFLFWWIWTLTSEVCFNLIVFICIFGAIIVILNGYHAYSFLKICKKCKYKTDWYNCPGFSRLYSQNELR
;
A
#
# COMPACT_ATOMS: atom_id res chain seq x y z
N MET A 1 -6.03 -14.88 48.68
CA MET A 1 -6.00 -14.67 47.21
C MET A 1 -5.63 -13.21 46.97
N PRO A 2 -4.50 -12.89 46.32
CA PRO A 2 -4.09 -11.50 46.17
C PRO A 2 -4.96 -10.81 45.11
N GLU A 3 -5.57 -9.69 45.48
CA GLU A 3 -6.33 -8.82 44.57
C GLU A 3 -5.41 -8.24 43.50
N VAL A 4 -5.59 -8.71 42.27
CA VAL A 4 -4.89 -8.16 41.10
C VAL A 4 -5.45 -6.76 40.83
N SER A 5 -4.68 -5.73 41.16
CA SER A 5 -5.10 -4.34 41.00
C SER A 5 -5.50 -4.01 39.55
N SER A 6 -6.63 -3.35 39.37
CA SER A 6 -7.21 -2.96 38.07
C SER A 6 -6.26 -2.14 37.17
N ASN A 7 -5.25 -1.50 37.75
CA ASN A 7 -4.19 -0.76 37.03
C ASN A 7 -3.21 -1.68 36.28
N SER A 8 -2.93 -2.88 36.81
CA SER A 8 -2.05 -3.87 36.17
C SER A 8 -2.66 -4.45 34.88
N LEU A 9 -3.98 -4.65 34.86
CA LEU A 9 -4.75 -5.14 33.71
C LEU A 9 -4.81 -4.10 32.58
N LYS A 10 -5.05 -2.82 32.92
CA LYS A 10 -5.03 -1.72 31.93
C LYS A 10 -3.65 -1.54 31.30
N LYS A 11 -2.56 -1.67 32.07
CA LYS A 11 -1.18 -1.56 31.57
C LYS A 11 -0.83 -2.72 30.64
N LYS A 12 -1.22 -3.96 30.97
CA LYS A 12 -1.07 -5.15 30.11
C LYS A 12 -1.84 -5.03 28.79
N GLN A 13 -3.09 -4.55 28.83
CA GLN A 13 -3.89 -4.35 27.61
C GLN A 13 -3.31 -3.28 26.68
N LYS A 14 -2.83 -2.15 27.24
CA LYS A 14 -2.17 -1.10 26.46
C LYS A 14 -0.89 -1.60 25.78
N LEU A 15 -0.09 -2.39 26.49
CA LEU A 15 1.14 -3.01 25.95
C LEU A 15 0.83 -4.03 24.85
N HIS A 16 -0.20 -4.86 25.04
CA HIS A 16 -0.62 -5.88 24.08
C HIS A 16 -1.16 -5.26 22.77
N LYS A 17 -1.95 -4.18 22.87
CA LYS A 17 -2.43 -3.41 21.71
C LYS A 17 -1.24 -2.82 20.92
N TYR A 18 -0.24 -2.28 21.62
CA TYR A 18 0.97 -1.73 20.99
C TYR A 18 1.78 -2.81 20.26
N THR A 19 1.93 -4.01 20.83
CA THR A 19 2.62 -5.12 20.17
C THR A 19 1.85 -5.68 18.97
N PHE A 20 0.52 -5.69 19.01
CA PHE A 20 -0.31 -6.15 17.89
C PHE A 20 -0.17 -5.22 16.67
N PHE A 21 -0.36 -3.91 16.86
CA PHE A 21 -0.17 -2.92 15.79
C PHE A 21 1.26 -2.95 15.23
N ARG A 22 2.26 -3.22 16.07
CA ARG A 22 3.65 -3.34 15.64
C ARG A 22 3.90 -4.59 14.79
N LYS A 23 3.27 -5.74 15.11
CA LYS A 23 3.47 -7.01 14.41
C LYS A 23 2.78 -7.04 13.03
N TYR A 24 1.53 -6.58 12.95
CA TYR A 24 0.81 -6.47 11.66
C TYR A 24 1.24 -5.24 10.86
N GLY A 25 1.59 -4.15 11.55
CA GLY A 25 2.20 -2.97 10.95
C GLY A 25 3.49 -3.32 10.24
N LEU A 26 4.39 -4.14 10.79
CA LEU A 26 5.63 -4.53 10.11
C LEU A 26 5.36 -5.21 8.75
N ILE A 27 4.36 -6.09 8.66
CA ILE A 27 4.01 -6.79 7.41
C ILE A 27 3.30 -5.88 6.40
N LEU A 28 2.42 -4.98 6.88
CA LEU A 28 1.72 -3.98 6.06
C LEU A 28 2.62 -2.82 5.63
N LEU A 29 3.58 -2.43 6.46
CA LEU A 29 4.45 -1.28 6.23
C LEU A 29 5.66 -1.64 5.37
N SER A 30 6.22 -2.86 5.45
CA SER A 30 7.36 -3.26 4.63
C SER A 30 7.49 -4.77 4.59
N HIS A 31 7.27 -5.36 3.41
CA HIS A 31 7.34 -6.82 3.25
C HIS A 31 8.74 -7.40 3.55
N HIS A 32 9.80 -6.59 3.45
CA HIS A 32 11.17 -6.90 3.89
C HIS A 32 11.77 -5.68 4.60
N PRO A 33 11.42 -5.44 5.87
CA PRO A 33 11.72 -4.17 6.53
C PRO A 33 13.22 -3.90 6.63
N GLU A 34 14.05 -4.94 6.72
CA GLU A 34 15.49 -4.79 7.01
C GLU A 34 16.41 -5.26 5.88
N CYS A 35 15.86 -5.62 4.71
CA CYS A 35 16.68 -6.07 3.59
C CYS A 35 17.23 -4.89 2.77
N GLU A 36 18.56 -4.79 2.66
CA GLU A 36 19.24 -3.71 1.92
C GLU A 36 18.83 -3.62 0.45
N LYS A 37 18.51 -4.76 -0.17
CA LYS A 37 18.03 -4.83 -1.56
C LYS A 37 16.71 -4.07 -1.77
N PHE A 38 15.98 -3.78 -0.70
CA PHE A 38 14.69 -3.06 -0.73
C PHE A 38 14.77 -1.64 -0.13
N ASN A 39 15.97 -1.12 0.19
CA ASN A 39 16.13 0.25 0.73
C ASN A 39 15.57 1.36 -0.20
N ASN A 40 15.47 1.09 -1.51
CA ASN A 40 14.87 2.02 -2.46
C ASN A 40 13.34 1.89 -2.59
N HIS A 41 12.71 1.01 -1.81
CA HIS A 41 11.26 0.81 -1.75
C HIS A 41 10.64 1.35 -0.45
N THR A 42 11.47 1.85 0.47
CA THR A 42 11.04 2.34 1.77
C THR A 42 11.38 3.82 1.98
N LEU A 43 10.54 4.50 2.75
CA LEU A 43 10.78 5.82 3.36
C LEU A 43 11.03 5.60 4.85
N ASN A 44 12.02 6.31 5.39
CA ASN A 44 12.34 6.25 6.81
C ASN A 44 11.81 7.53 7.46
N ILE A 45 10.86 7.40 8.39
CA ILE A 45 10.36 8.51 9.20
C ILE A 45 10.67 8.16 10.65
N GLY A 46 11.72 8.78 11.21
CA GLY A 46 12.28 8.39 12.50
C GLY A 46 12.76 6.93 12.50
N SER A 47 12.25 6.12 13.42
CA SER A 47 12.57 4.69 13.54
C SER A 47 11.67 3.77 12.70
N LEU A 48 10.68 4.32 12.00
CA LEU A 48 9.71 3.56 11.21
C LEU A 48 10.08 3.56 9.72
N ARG A 49 9.93 2.39 9.08
CA ARG A 49 10.13 2.19 7.64
C ARG A 49 8.79 1.96 6.97
N PHE A 50 8.46 2.78 5.98
CA PHE A 50 7.19 2.75 5.25
C PHE A 50 7.41 2.40 3.79
N CYS A 51 6.62 1.48 3.23
CA CYS A 51 6.62 1.17 1.82
C CYS A 51 6.14 2.39 1.03
N ILE A 52 6.98 2.91 0.12
CA ILE A 52 6.62 4.05 -0.75
C ILE A 52 5.30 3.76 -1.48
N GLY A 53 5.10 2.52 -1.93
CA GLY A 53 3.90 2.10 -2.64
C GLY A 53 2.63 2.28 -1.82
N CYS A 54 2.59 1.71 -0.62
CA CYS A 54 1.40 1.73 0.23
C CYS A 54 1.21 3.08 0.91
N PHE A 55 2.30 3.72 1.35
CA PHE A 55 2.24 4.97 2.10
C PHE A 55 1.95 6.19 1.24
N ILE A 56 2.31 6.17 -0.04
CA ILE A 56 1.96 7.25 -0.98
C ILE A 56 0.68 6.91 -1.73
N GLY A 57 0.61 5.72 -2.35
CA GLY A 57 -0.49 5.37 -3.25
C GLY A 57 -1.87 5.36 -2.58
N TYR A 58 -2.02 4.62 -1.46
CA TYR A 58 -3.34 4.50 -0.82
C TYR A 58 -3.83 5.80 -0.19
N PRO A 59 -3.02 6.52 0.61
CA PRO A 59 -3.46 7.81 1.15
C PRO A 59 -3.79 8.81 0.05
N THR A 60 -3.00 8.87 -1.04
CA THR A 60 -3.31 9.76 -2.16
C THR A 60 -4.66 9.45 -2.77
N ALA A 61 -4.97 8.17 -3.04
CA ALA A 61 -6.27 7.78 -3.59
C ALA A 61 -7.43 8.15 -2.65
N VAL A 62 -7.33 7.79 -1.37
CA VAL A 62 -8.38 8.07 -0.37
C VAL A 62 -8.59 9.56 -0.19
N ILE A 63 -7.52 10.34 0.03
CA ILE A 63 -7.59 11.79 0.20
C ILE A 63 -8.22 12.44 -1.03
N THR A 64 -7.80 12.04 -2.23
CA THR A 64 -8.32 12.62 -3.48
C THR A 64 -9.81 12.29 -3.67
N ILE A 65 -10.24 11.05 -3.38
CA ILE A 65 -11.66 10.67 -3.42
C ILE A 65 -12.48 11.55 -2.46
N LEU A 66 -12.00 11.75 -1.23
CA LEU A 66 -12.67 12.58 -0.23
C LEU A 66 -12.72 14.04 -0.65
N LEU A 67 -11.62 14.61 -1.14
CA LEU A 67 -11.58 15.99 -1.65
C LEU A 67 -12.55 16.19 -2.81
N PHE A 68 -12.61 15.23 -3.75
CA PHE A 68 -13.56 15.28 -4.85
C PHE A 68 -15.01 15.27 -4.36
N ASN A 69 -15.33 14.51 -3.31
CA ASN A 69 -16.66 14.52 -2.72
C ASN A 69 -16.98 15.85 -2.02
N ILE A 70 -16.05 16.34 -1.18
CA ILE A 70 -16.23 17.54 -0.35
C ILE A 70 -16.42 18.78 -1.23
N PHE A 71 -15.57 18.94 -2.23
CA PHE A 71 -15.59 20.08 -3.14
C PHE A 71 -16.43 19.85 -4.39
N LYS A 72 -17.12 18.70 -4.49
CA LYS A 72 -17.94 18.30 -5.66
C LYS A 72 -17.20 18.41 -7.00
N ILE A 73 -15.88 18.18 -7.00
CA ILE A 73 -15.04 18.31 -8.19
C ILE A 73 -15.50 17.36 -9.31
N TYR A 74 -16.05 16.20 -8.95
CA TYR A 74 -16.57 15.23 -9.92
C TYR A 74 -17.73 15.76 -10.78
N THR A 75 -18.43 16.83 -10.37
CA THR A 75 -19.50 17.44 -11.18
C THR A 75 -18.97 18.47 -12.18
N ILE A 76 -17.72 18.92 -12.02
CA ILE A 76 -17.08 19.90 -12.91
C ILE A 76 -16.63 19.21 -14.20
N PHE A 77 -16.20 17.95 -14.10
CA PHE A 77 -15.72 17.16 -15.22
C PHE A 77 -16.85 16.30 -15.81
N ASN A 78 -16.88 16.18 -17.14
CA ASN A 78 -17.74 15.18 -17.76
C ASN A 78 -17.18 13.76 -17.52
N SER A 79 -18.04 12.75 -17.69
CA SER A 79 -17.67 11.34 -17.42
C SER A 79 -16.47 10.87 -18.25
N ILE A 80 -16.36 11.29 -19.52
CA ILE A 80 -15.26 10.93 -20.41
C ILE A 80 -13.93 11.51 -19.89
N THR A 81 -13.93 12.76 -19.43
CA THR A 81 -12.75 13.42 -18.87
C THR A 81 -12.27 12.73 -17.60
N LEU A 82 -13.19 12.30 -16.72
CA LEU A 82 -12.83 11.50 -15.54
C LEU A 82 -12.15 10.18 -15.93
N LEU A 83 -12.69 9.48 -16.93
CA LEU A 83 -12.09 8.25 -17.44
C LEU A 83 -10.69 8.49 -18.03
N LEU A 84 -10.54 9.49 -18.90
CA LEU A 84 -9.28 9.82 -19.55
C LEU A 84 -8.20 10.20 -18.54
N PHE A 85 -8.51 11.06 -17.56
CA PHE A 85 -7.56 11.36 -16.50
C PHE A 85 -7.23 10.14 -15.66
N GLY A 86 -8.22 9.30 -15.35
CA GLY A 86 -8.00 8.01 -14.69
C GLY A 86 -6.96 7.16 -15.42
N ILE A 87 -7.15 6.95 -16.73
CA ILE A 87 -6.24 6.17 -17.58
C ILE A 87 -4.86 6.82 -17.67
N ILE A 88 -4.78 8.13 -17.95
CA ILE A 88 -3.51 8.86 -18.09
C ILE A 88 -2.70 8.74 -16.80
N PHE A 89 -3.30 9.01 -15.65
CA PHE A 89 -2.59 8.94 -14.37
C PHE A 89 -2.22 7.50 -13.97
N LEU A 90 -3.06 6.51 -14.27
CA LEU A 90 -2.72 5.10 -14.08
C LEU A 90 -1.60 4.62 -15.01
N SER A 91 -1.49 5.19 -16.22
CA SER A 91 -0.46 4.81 -17.19
C SER A 91 0.97 5.07 -16.69
N PHE A 92 1.15 5.95 -15.69
CA PHE A 92 2.43 6.12 -15.00
C PHE A 92 2.96 4.83 -14.37
N PHE A 93 2.13 3.79 -14.20
CA PHE A 93 2.60 2.45 -13.87
C PHE A 93 3.71 1.95 -14.81
N ILE A 94 3.69 2.34 -16.09
CA ILE A 94 4.70 1.96 -17.10
C ILE A 94 6.13 2.43 -16.76
N LEU A 95 6.29 3.44 -15.90
CA LEU A 95 7.61 3.85 -15.40
C LEU A 95 8.32 2.74 -14.61
N SER A 96 7.56 1.82 -14.01
CA SER A 96 8.12 0.68 -13.26
C SER A 96 8.85 -0.32 -14.17
N PRO A 97 8.21 -0.92 -15.20
CA PRO A 97 8.89 -1.84 -16.11
C PRO A 97 10.03 -1.17 -16.91
N LEU A 98 9.95 0.13 -17.20
CA LEU A 98 11.02 0.88 -17.86
C LEU A 98 12.25 1.14 -16.96
N ASN A 99 12.24 0.68 -15.69
CA ASN A 99 13.31 0.88 -14.70
C ASN A 99 13.63 2.37 -14.40
N LEU A 100 12.72 3.29 -14.72
CA LEU A 100 12.86 4.72 -14.42
C LEU A 100 12.64 5.03 -12.93
N THR A 101 12.00 4.10 -12.22
CA THR A 101 11.70 4.19 -10.77
C THR A 101 12.88 3.83 -9.87
N LYS A 102 14.11 3.75 -10.40
CA LYS A 102 15.33 3.62 -9.61
C LYS A 102 15.54 4.83 -8.69
N ARG A 103 15.18 6.02 -9.18
CA ARG A 103 15.16 7.26 -8.40
C ARG A 103 13.94 7.28 -7.49
N LYS A 104 14.14 7.57 -6.20
CA LYS A 104 13.07 7.55 -5.18
C LYS A 104 12.00 8.58 -5.49
N GLU A 105 12.39 9.76 -6.00
CA GLU A 105 11.49 10.86 -6.34
C GLU A 105 10.52 10.45 -7.45
N ILE A 106 11.05 9.83 -8.52
CA ILE A 106 10.24 9.32 -9.63
C ILE A 106 9.27 8.25 -9.14
N LYS A 107 9.69 7.37 -8.22
CA LYS A 107 8.82 6.35 -7.63
C LYS A 107 7.71 6.95 -6.77
N ILE A 108 8.00 7.98 -5.98
CA ILE A 108 6.99 8.71 -5.19
C ILE A 108 5.98 9.36 -6.13
N PHE A 109 6.46 10.12 -7.12
CA PHE A 109 5.61 10.77 -8.12
C PHE A 109 4.73 9.75 -8.85
N GLN A 110 5.31 8.63 -9.28
CA GLN A 110 4.58 7.54 -9.90
C GLN A 110 3.43 7.03 -9.00
N LYS A 111 3.70 6.77 -7.72
CA LYS A 111 2.70 6.25 -6.79
C LYS A 111 1.62 7.28 -6.45
N PHE A 112 2.00 8.54 -6.40
CA PHE A 112 1.07 9.66 -6.26
C PHE A 112 0.15 9.75 -7.49
N SER A 113 0.69 9.76 -8.70
CA SER A 113 -0.07 9.76 -9.95
C SER A 113 -1.02 8.56 -10.03
N ILE A 114 -0.58 7.34 -9.72
CA ILE A 114 -1.45 6.16 -9.68
C ILE A 114 -2.61 6.34 -8.67
N GLY A 115 -2.33 6.95 -7.51
CA GLY A 115 -3.35 7.28 -6.51
C GLY A 115 -4.40 8.26 -7.05
N LEU A 116 -3.95 9.33 -7.74
CA LEU A 116 -4.84 10.27 -8.43
C LEU A 116 -5.69 9.57 -9.49
N GLY A 117 -5.06 8.79 -10.38
CA GLY A 117 -5.75 8.05 -11.43
C GLY A 117 -6.80 7.09 -10.89
N SER A 118 -6.50 6.44 -9.76
CA SER A 118 -7.47 5.60 -9.03
C SER A 118 -8.67 6.41 -8.54
N ALA A 119 -8.46 7.62 -8.01
CA ALA A 119 -9.56 8.48 -7.56
C ALA A 119 -10.44 8.97 -8.73
N PHE A 120 -9.84 9.38 -9.84
CA PHE A 120 -10.57 9.74 -11.06
C PHE A 120 -11.41 8.58 -11.59
N LEU A 121 -10.83 7.38 -11.64
CA LEU A 121 -11.50 6.18 -12.12
C LEU A 121 -12.64 5.75 -11.18
N PHE A 122 -12.45 5.89 -9.85
CA PHE A 122 -13.52 5.69 -8.87
C PHE A 122 -14.73 6.60 -9.13
N TRP A 123 -14.50 7.91 -9.31
CA TRP A 123 -15.58 8.84 -9.59
C TRP A 123 -16.22 8.63 -10.95
N TRP A 124 -15.43 8.29 -11.98
CA TRP A 124 -15.98 7.91 -13.28
C TRP A 124 -16.99 6.77 -13.15
N ILE A 125 -16.65 5.69 -12.42
CA ILE A 125 -17.57 4.57 -12.18
C ILE A 125 -18.86 5.05 -11.52
N TRP A 126 -18.76 5.93 -10.52
CA TRP A 126 -19.93 6.45 -9.82
C TRP A 126 -20.78 7.43 -10.64
N THR A 127 -20.29 7.89 -11.80
CA THR A 127 -21.04 8.71 -12.76
C THR A 127 -21.71 7.92 -13.89
N LEU A 128 -21.48 6.60 -14.00
CA LEU A 128 -22.00 5.79 -15.11
C LEU A 128 -23.53 5.66 -15.09
N THR A 129 -24.10 5.40 -13.91
CA THR A 129 -25.55 5.25 -13.70
C THR A 129 -25.92 5.65 -12.27
N SER A 130 -27.20 5.92 -12.03
CA SER A 130 -27.78 6.10 -10.70
C SER A 130 -27.87 4.78 -9.91
N GLU A 131 -27.83 3.63 -10.61
CA GLU A 131 -27.96 2.30 -10.02
C GLU A 131 -26.69 1.88 -9.26
N VAL A 132 -26.74 1.96 -7.94
CA VAL A 132 -25.60 1.69 -7.05
C VAL A 132 -25.05 0.28 -7.24
N CYS A 133 -25.93 -0.72 -7.42
CA CYS A 133 -25.50 -2.12 -7.58
C CYS A 133 -24.66 -2.32 -8.84
N PHE A 134 -25.05 -1.69 -9.96
CA PHE A 134 -24.29 -1.77 -11.20
C PHE A 134 -22.91 -1.13 -11.05
N ASN A 135 -22.84 0.08 -10.49
CA ASN A 135 -21.57 0.77 -10.24
C ASN A 135 -20.65 -0.03 -9.31
N LEU A 136 -21.20 -0.69 -8.29
CA LEU A 136 -20.44 -1.54 -7.38
C LEU A 136 -19.84 -2.76 -8.09
N ILE A 137 -20.60 -3.42 -8.97
CA ILE A 137 -20.10 -4.54 -9.77
C ILE A 137 -18.97 -4.06 -10.69
N VAL A 138 -19.17 -2.94 -11.39
CA VAL A 138 -18.14 -2.35 -12.26
C VAL A 138 -16.88 -1.99 -11.46
N PHE A 139 -17.05 -1.41 -10.27
CA PHE A 139 -15.95 -1.09 -9.36
C PHE A 139 -15.15 -2.33 -8.97
N ILE A 140 -15.83 -3.39 -8.52
CA ILE A 140 -15.17 -4.65 -8.13
C ILE A 140 -14.44 -5.27 -9.32
N CYS A 141 -15.05 -5.30 -10.51
CA CYS A 141 -14.44 -5.85 -11.71
C CYS A 141 -13.17 -5.07 -12.11
N ILE A 142 -13.26 -3.74 -12.22
CA ILE A 142 -12.15 -2.91 -12.72
C ILE A 142 -11.03 -2.82 -11.67
N PHE A 143 -11.34 -2.44 -10.44
CA PHE A 143 -10.32 -2.36 -9.39
C PHE A 143 -9.77 -3.73 -9.02
N GLY A 144 -10.59 -4.78 -9.04
CA GLY A 144 -10.14 -6.15 -8.86
C GLY A 144 -9.11 -6.54 -9.92
N ALA A 145 -9.40 -6.31 -11.19
CA ALA A 145 -8.46 -6.56 -12.29
C ALA A 145 -7.16 -5.76 -12.12
N ILE A 146 -7.25 -4.46 -11.83
CA ILE A 146 -6.08 -3.60 -11.60
C ILE A 146 -5.24 -4.12 -10.42
N ILE A 147 -5.86 -4.43 -9.29
CA ILE A 147 -5.17 -4.94 -8.10
C ILE A 147 -4.48 -6.28 -8.41
N VAL A 148 -5.14 -7.20 -9.10
CA VAL A 148 -4.55 -8.49 -9.49
C VAL A 148 -3.32 -8.28 -10.38
N ILE A 149 -3.41 -7.44 -11.40
CA ILE A 149 -2.29 -7.14 -12.32
C ILE A 149 -1.12 -6.51 -11.56
N LEU A 150 -1.39 -5.47 -10.76
CA LEU A 150 -0.37 -4.74 -10.01
C LEU A 150 0.32 -5.62 -8.97
N ASN A 151 -0.47 -6.37 -8.18
CA ASN A 151 0.07 -7.26 -7.16
C ASN A 151 0.80 -8.43 -7.78
N GLY A 152 0.31 -8.99 -8.89
CA GLY A 152 1.00 -10.03 -9.65
C GLY A 152 2.38 -9.57 -10.16
N TYR A 153 2.45 -8.38 -10.76
CA TYR A 153 3.72 -7.80 -11.20
C TYR A 153 4.68 -7.54 -10.01
N HIS A 154 4.16 -6.98 -8.91
CA HIS A 154 4.95 -6.72 -7.72
C HIS A 154 5.46 -8.01 -7.08
N ALA A 155 4.63 -9.06 -6.98
CA ALA A 155 5.00 -10.38 -6.50
C ALA A 155 6.07 -11.03 -7.39
N TYR A 156 5.93 -10.94 -8.72
CA TYR A 156 6.93 -11.45 -9.64
C TYR A 156 8.28 -10.75 -9.52
N SER A 157 8.29 -9.41 -9.52
CA SER A 157 9.50 -8.61 -9.35
C SER A 157 10.19 -8.91 -8.02
N PHE A 158 9.38 -9.02 -6.97
CA PHE A 158 9.80 -9.42 -5.64
C PHE A 158 10.49 -10.81 -5.63
N LEU A 159 9.82 -11.83 -6.16
CA LEU A 159 10.36 -13.19 -6.23
C LEU A 159 11.64 -13.25 -7.07
N LYS A 160 11.72 -12.47 -8.15
CA LYS A 160 12.92 -12.38 -8.98
C LYS A 160 14.14 -11.85 -8.20
N ILE A 161 13.95 -10.86 -7.34
CA ILE A 161 15.03 -10.32 -6.48
C ILE A 161 15.46 -11.36 -5.44
N CYS A 162 14.50 -12.04 -4.80
CA CYS A 162 14.78 -13.01 -3.75
C CYS A 162 15.43 -14.30 -4.28
N LYS A 163 15.03 -14.78 -5.45
CA LYS A 163 15.67 -15.94 -6.12
C LYS A 163 17.14 -15.67 -6.48
N LYS A 164 17.49 -14.41 -6.76
CA LYS A 164 18.88 -13.97 -7.02
C LYS A 164 19.67 -13.63 -5.74
N CYS A 165 19.08 -13.81 -4.56
CA CYS A 165 19.73 -13.53 -3.29
C CYS A 165 20.49 -14.76 -2.77
N LYS A 166 21.50 -14.55 -1.91
CA LYS A 166 22.26 -15.64 -1.27
C LYS A 166 21.34 -16.63 -0.56
N TYR A 167 20.28 -16.12 0.05
CA TYR A 167 19.29 -16.90 0.79
C TYR A 167 18.26 -17.61 -0.11
N LYS A 168 18.20 -17.35 -1.43
CA LYS A 168 17.31 -18.03 -2.39
C LYS A 168 15.88 -18.32 -1.87
N THR A 169 15.19 -17.30 -1.38
CA THR A 169 13.84 -17.42 -0.76
C THR A 169 13.75 -18.26 0.52
N ASP A 170 14.86 -18.52 1.20
CA ASP A 170 14.86 -18.99 2.58
C ASP A 170 14.56 -17.82 3.52
N TRP A 171 13.29 -17.69 3.87
CA TRP A 171 12.76 -16.61 4.70
C TRP A 171 13.22 -16.71 6.16
N TYR A 172 13.51 -17.92 6.65
CA TYR A 172 13.92 -18.16 8.02
C TYR A 172 15.34 -17.64 8.27
N ASN A 173 16.25 -17.94 7.34
CA ASN A 173 17.63 -17.51 7.42
C ASN A 173 17.89 -16.11 6.82
N CYS A 174 16.85 -15.44 6.31
CA CYS A 174 17.01 -14.12 5.69
C CYS A 174 17.12 -13.02 6.77
N PRO A 175 18.23 -12.23 6.79
CA PRO A 175 18.44 -11.18 7.79
C PRO A 175 17.38 -10.08 7.70
N GLY A 176 16.74 -9.91 6.53
CA GLY A 176 15.63 -8.97 6.36
C GLY A 176 14.38 -9.27 7.20
N PHE A 177 14.28 -10.48 7.78
CA PHE A 177 13.23 -10.92 8.71
C PHE A 177 13.74 -11.19 10.13
N SER A 178 15.03 -10.98 10.39
CA SER A 178 15.64 -11.32 11.69
C SER A 178 14.88 -10.73 12.88
N ARG A 179 14.37 -9.50 12.75
CA ARG A 179 13.58 -8.81 13.78
C ARG A 179 12.19 -9.41 14.03
N LEU A 180 11.61 -10.13 13.08
CA LEU A 180 10.35 -10.85 13.27
C LEU A 180 10.54 -12.16 14.03
N TYR A 181 11.67 -12.84 13.83
CA TYR A 181 12.00 -14.08 14.53
C TYR A 181 12.57 -13.83 15.92
N SER A 182 13.43 -12.82 16.11
CA SER A 182 13.97 -12.47 17.44
C SER A 182 12.90 -12.00 18.43
N GLN A 183 11.76 -11.51 17.95
CA GLN A 183 10.60 -11.19 18.79
C GLN A 183 9.73 -12.40 19.15
N ASN A 184 9.84 -13.52 18.43
CA ASN A 184 9.14 -14.76 18.74
C ASN A 184 9.91 -15.62 19.76
N GLU A 185 11.23 -15.50 19.86
CA GLU A 185 12.07 -16.23 20.83
C GLU A 185 12.04 -15.65 22.25
N LEU A 186 11.56 -14.41 22.42
CA LEU A 186 11.36 -13.78 23.74
C LEU A 186 9.98 -14.09 24.36
N ARG A 187 9.30 -15.15 23.92
CA ARG A 187 8.02 -15.62 24.45
C ARG A 187 8.12 -17.01 25.05
#